data_AF-A0A8X6PFC4-F1
#
_entry.id   AF-A0A8X6PFC4-F1
#
_cell.length_a   1.000
_cell.length_b   1.000
_cell.length_c   1.000
_cell.angle_alpha   90.00
_cell.angle_beta   90.00
_cell.angle_gamma   90.00
#
_symmetry.space_group_name_H-M   'P 1'
#
loop_
_entity.id
_entity.type
_entity.pdbx_description
1 polymer ?
#
loop_
_entity_poly.entity_id
_entity_poly.type
_entity_poly.pdbx_seq_one_letter_code
_entity_poly.pdbx_strand_id
1 'polypeptide(L)'
;MFLKEVKEAGIPDLDFLDSISLNKRYAYRQSLLQDLGKCFHSEYLGQLRQYEKKLRNSKHLEREDVVLISSDNTKGLDWSLGKVIELFTSPDGNIRLVKLKTKNGEVLRPVLRLYPLEVTEHERAMCQKYDKPENFTCDETSELERYSIDKTESYESTSGDGRKLKQVERLAL
;
A
#
# COMPACT_ATOMS: atom_id res chain seq x y z
N MET A 1 41.41 -41.03 18.41
CA MET A 1 40.12 -41.67 18.12
C MET A 1 39.48 -40.96 16.94
N PHE A 2 38.84 -41.73 16.07
CA PHE A 2 38.51 -41.37 14.68
C PHE A 2 37.28 -40.46 14.59
N LEU A 3 37.43 -39.25 14.05
CA LEU A 3 36.32 -38.49 13.49
C LEU A 3 35.94 -39.14 12.16
N LYS A 4 34.84 -39.88 12.14
CA LYS A 4 34.26 -40.39 10.90
C LYS A 4 33.51 -39.23 10.26
N GLU A 5 33.97 -38.79 9.08
CA GLU A 5 33.21 -37.83 8.27
C GLU A 5 31.81 -38.40 7.99
N VAL A 6 30.80 -37.57 8.22
CA VAL A 6 29.43 -37.87 7.84
C VAL A 6 29.38 -37.82 6.31
N LYS A 7 29.29 -38.99 5.66
CA LYS A 7 29.02 -39.04 4.23
C LYS A 7 27.56 -38.67 4.03
N GLU A 8 27.30 -37.43 3.65
CA GLU A 8 26.00 -37.03 3.13
C GLU A 8 25.79 -37.78 1.80
N ALA A 9 25.07 -38.89 1.86
CA ALA A 9 24.53 -39.55 0.69
C ALA A 9 23.25 -38.80 0.28
N GLY A 10 23.42 -37.59 -0.23
CA GLY A 10 22.35 -36.90 -0.96
C GLY A 10 22.03 -37.70 -2.23
N ILE A 11 20.76 -37.80 -2.58
CA ILE A 11 20.32 -38.34 -3.87
C ILE A 11 20.22 -37.11 -4.79
N PRO A 12 21.24 -36.83 -5.62
CA PRO A 12 21.35 -35.56 -6.33
C PRO A 12 20.10 -35.28 -7.17
N ASP A 13 19.51 -36.31 -7.79
CA ASP A 13 18.32 -36.17 -8.62
C ASP A 13 17.11 -35.60 -7.85
N LEU A 14 16.95 -35.98 -6.58
CA LEU A 14 15.85 -35.50 -5.74
C LEU A 14 16.10 -34.04 -5.31
N ASP A 15 17.35 -33.70 -4.99
CA ASP A 15 17.75 -32.33 -4.64
C ASP A 15 17.66 -31.37 -5.86
N PHE A 16 17.92 -31.87 -7.07
CA PHE A 16 17.70 -31.13 -8.32
C PHE A 16 16.21 -30.91 -8.58
N LEU A 17 15.36 -31.92 -8.38
CA LEU A 17 13.91 -31.78 -8.51
C LEU A 17 13.34 -30.79 -7.49
N ASP A 18 13.79 -30.86 -6.24
CA ASP A 18 13.34 -29.97 -5.18
C ASP A 18 13.80 -28.53 -5.47
N SER A 19 15.07 -28.31 -5.82
CA SER A 19 15.57 -26.98 -6.19
C SER A 19 14.87 -26.39 -7.42
N ILE A 20 14.51 -27.19 -8.43
CA ILE A 20 13.71 -26.72 -9.57
C ILE A 20 12.30 -26.32 -9.12
N SER A 21 11.65 -27.10 -8.26
CA SER A 21 10.30 -26.82 -7.76
C SER A 21 10.26 -25.59 -6.83
N LEU A 22 11.26 -25.44 -5.96
CA LEU A 22 11.45 -24.31 -5.06
C LEU A 22 11.75 -23.03 -5.85
N ASN A 23 12.61 -23.10 -6.88
CA ASN A 23 12.89 -21.97 -7.76
C ASN A 23 11.66 -21.52 -8.54
N LYS A 24 10.82 -22.46 -9.02
CA LYS A 24 9.54 -22.14 -9.66
C LYS A 24 8.60 -21.40 -8.70
N ARG A 25 8.48 -21.88 -7.45
CA ARG A 25 7.63 -21.24 -6.43
C ARG A 25 8.16 -19.87 -6.02
N TYR A 26 9.48 -19.71 -5.93
CA TYR A 26 10.12 -18.42 -5.68
C TYR A 26 9.87 -17.43 -6.82
N ALA A 27 10.07 -17.85 -8.08
CA ALA A 27 9.79 -17.03 -9.25
C ALA A 27 8.31 -16.60 -9.32
N TYR A 28 7.38 -17.50 -9.00
CA TYR A 28 5.95 -17.19 -8.93
C TYR A 28 5.60 -16.16 -7.83
N ARG A 29 6.19 -16.30 -6.64
CA ARG A 29 6.03 -15.28 -5.59
C ARG A 29 6.57 -13.93 -6.03
N GLN A 30 7.72 -13.93 -6.72
CA GLN A 30 8.32 -12.70 -7.23
C GLN A 30 7.43 -12.05 -8.31
N SER A 31 6.81 -12.84 -9.20
CA SER A 31 5.87 -12.30 -10.18
C SER A 31 4.63 -11.71 -9.51
N LEU A 32 4.07 -12.37 -8.49
CA LEU A 32 2.95 -11.82 -7.71
C LEU A 32 3.31 -10.50 -7.03
N LEU A 33 4.50 -10.39 -6.44
CA LEU A 33 4.96 -9.13 -5.84
C LEU A 33 5.14 -8.02 -6.88
N GLN A 34 5.67 -8.36 -8.06
CA GLN A 34 5.79 -7.40 -9.16
C GLN A 34 4.43 -6.94 -9.65
N ASP A 35 3.47 -7.85 -9.80
CA ASP A 35 2.14 -7.53 -10.30
C ASP A 35 1.34 -6.74 -9.26
N LEU A 36 1.46 -7.09 -7.97
CA LEU A 36 0.93 -6.27 -6.89
C LEU A 36 1.56 -4.88 -6.89
N GLY A 37 2.88 -4.79 -7.06
CA GLY A 37 3.58 -3.50 -7.18
C GLY A 37 3.10 -2.66 -8.37
N LYS A 38 2.85 -3.29 -9.52
CA LYS A 38 2.31 -2.61 -10.72
C LYS A 38 0.89 -2.13 -10.49
N CYS A 39 0.00 -2.98 -9.98
CA CYS A 39 -1.40 -2.63 -9.70
C CYS A 39 -1.47 -1.54 -8.63
N PHE A 40 -0.71 -1.70 -7.54
CA PHE A 40 -0.63 -0.67 -6.51
C PHE A 40 -0.12 0.64 -7.11
N HIS A 41 0.96 0.63 -7.89
CA HIS A 41 1.48 1.85 -8.50
C HIS A 41 0.49 2.49 -9.49
N SER A 42 -0.15 1.73 -10.36
CA SER A 42 -1.07 2.27 -11.37
C SER A 42 -2.34 2.81 -10.75
N GLU A 43 -2.93 2.07 -9.81
CA GLU A 43 -4.19 2.41 -9.17
C GLU A 43 -3.99 3.50 -8.12
N TYR A 44 -3.02 3.33 -7.21
CA TYR A 44 -2.73 4.31 -6.17
C TYR A 44 -2.28 5.64 -6.76
N LEU A 45 -1.38 5.67 -7.75
CA LEU A 45 -0.99 6.94 -8.36
C LEU A 45 -2.11 7.56 -9.20
N GLY A 46 -2.96 6.75 -9.83
CA GLY A 46 -4.16 7.24 -10.51
C GLY A 46 -5.09 7.97 -9.55
N GLN A 47 -5.41 7.33 -8.43
CA GLN A 47 -6.23 7.89 -7.36
C GLN A 47 -5.55 9.11 -6.72
N LEU A 48 -4.24 9.06 -6.47
CA LEU A 48 -3.46 10.17 -5.91
C LEU A 48 -3.48 11.38 -6.83
N ARG A 49 -3.34 11.20 -8.16
CA ARG A 49 -3.44 12.30 -9.14
C ARG A 49 -4.82 12.92 -9.19
N GLN A 50 -5.88 12.11 -9.09
CA GLN A 50 -7.25 12.62 -9.03
C GLN A 50 -7.50 13.39 -7.73
N TYR A 51 -7.04 12.85 -6.61
CA TYR A 51 -7.09 13.51 -5.31
C TYR A 51 -6.31 14.82 -5.33
N GLU A 52 -5.08 14.83 -5.84
CA GLU A 52 -4.24 16.03 -5.94
C GLU A 52 -4.87 17.11 -6.85
N LYS A 53 -5.59 16.74 -7.91
CA LYS A 53 -6.37 17.69 -8.73
C LYS A 53 -7.55 18.28 -7.95
N LYS A 54 -8.33 17.45 -7.26
CA LYS A 54 -9.46 17.90 -6.43
C LYS A 54 -9.00 18.80 -5.29
N LEU A 55 -7.90 18.40 -4.63
CA LEU A 55 -7.28 19.13 -3.55
C LEU A 55 -6.73 20.47 -4.03
N ARG A 56 -6.01 20.52 -5.17
CA ARG A 56 -5.51 21.78 -5.74
C ARG A 56 -6.60 22.76 -6.15
N ASN A 57 -7.75 22.28 -6.61
CA ASN A 57 -8.88 23.15 -6.95
C ASN A 57 -9.56 23.74 -5.70
N SER A 58 -9.37 23.14 -4.53
CA SER A 58 -9.98 23.56 -3.26
C SER A 58 -9.01 24.23 -2.29
N LYS A 59 -7.70 24.01 -2.43
CA LYS A 59 -6.68 24.52 -1.51
C LYS A 59 -6.31 25.95 -1.86
N HIS A 60 -6.84 26.89 -1.09
CA HIS A 60 -6.39 28.27 -1.10
C HIS A 60 -5.14 28.38 -0.22
N LEU A 61 -3.99 28.73 -0.79
CA LEU A 61 -2.78 29.06 -0.01
C LEU A 61 -2.96 30.44 0.62
N GLU A 62 -2.75 30.54 1.92
CA GLU A 62 -2.85 31.80 2.66
C GLU A 62 -1.49 32.26 3.19
N ARG A 63 -1.42 33.54 3.57
CA ARG A 63 -0.24 34.05 4.28
C ARG A 63 -0.15 33.37 5.62
N GLU A 64 1.08 33.08 6.05
CA GLU A 64 1.43 32.37 7.28
C GLU A 64 1.25 30.84 7.24
N ASP A 65 0.78 30.24 6.15
CA ASP A 65 0.67 28.78 6.01
C ASP A 65 2.04 28.08 6.04
N VAL A 66 2.07 26.88 6.63
CA VAL A 66 3.25 26.00 6.61
C VAL A 66 3.17 25.03 5.43
N VAL A 67 4.22 25.04 4.59
CA VAL A 67 4.31 24.25 3.36
C VAL A 67 5.64 23.48 3.27
N LEU A 68 5.60 22.30 2.69
CA LEU A 68 6.79 21.58 2.23
C LEU A 68 7.22 22.09 0.85
N ILE A 69 8.52 22.28 0.67
CA ILE A 69 9.12 22.80 -0.55
C ILE A 69 9.87 21.68 -1.26
N SER A 70 9.39 21.32 -2.44
CA SER A 70 10.10 20.39 -3.33
C SER A 70 11.24 21.10 -4.04
N SER A 71 12.42 20.47 -4.02
CA SER A 71 13.61 20.90 -4.76
C SER A 71 14.00 19.82 -5.76
N ASP A 72 14.38 20.22 -6.98
CA ASP A 72 14.80 19.30 -8.04
C ASP A 72 16.09 18.54 -7.69
N ASN A 73 16.90 19.08 -6.79
CA ASN A 73 18.22 18.55 -6.43
C ASN A 73 18.21 17.63 -5.20
N THR A 74 17.07 17.42 -4.55
CA THR A 74 16.97 16.62 -3.32
C THR A 74 16.11 15.38 -3.53
N LYS A 75 16.59 14.24 -3.04
CA LYS A 75 15.76 13.02 -2.93
C LYS A 75 14.50 13.36 -2.12
N GLY A 76 13.35 12.79 -2.47
CA GLY A 76 12.03 13.22 -1.95
C GLY A 76 11.87 13.24 -0.42
N LEU A 77 12.77 12.60 0.33
CA LEU A 77 12.80 12.61 1.79
C LEU A 77 13.35 13.91 2.41
N ASP A 78 14.10 14.73 1.66
CA ASP A 78 14.81 15.90 2.18
C ASP A 78 14.14 17.25 1.81
N TRP A 79 12.83 17.24 1.56
CA TRP A 79 12.10 18.47 1.24
C TRP A 79 12.13 19.45 2.42
N SER A 80 12.54 20.70 2.15
CA SER A 80 12.65 21.71 3.18
C SER A 80 11.30 22.27 3.57
N LEU A 81 11.09 22.49 4.86
CA LEU A 81 9.90 23.16 5.37
C LEU A 81 10.02 24.68 5.23
N GLY A 82 8.92 25.35 4.88
CA GLY A 82 8.86 26.81 4.85
C GLY A 82 7.50 27.36 5.25
N LYS A 83 7.49 28.62 5.69
CA LYS A 83 6.29 29.37 6.03
C LYS A 83 6.00 30.43 4.96
N VAL A 84 4.76 30.57 4.52
CA VAL A 84 4.35 31.57 3.53
C VAL A 84 4.42 32.97 4.12
N ILE A 85 5.19 33.86 3.49
CA ILE A 85 5.29 35.27 3.86
C ILE A 85 4.40 36.12 2.94
N GLU A 86 4.56 35.93 1.62
CA GLU A 86 3.88 36.73 0.60
C GLU A 86 3.44 35.85 -0.58
N LEU A 87 2.30 36.23 -1.16
CA LEU A 87 1.69 35.56 -2.30
C LEU A 87 1.67 36.53 -3.48
N PHE A 88 2.16 36.08 -4.64
CA PHE A 88 2.12 36.86 -5.88
C PHE A 88 1.02 36.33 -6.79
N THR A 89 -0.05 37.11 -6.91
CA THR A 89 -1.17 36.84 -7.79
C THR A 89 -0.93 37.39 -9.19
N SER A 90 -1.33 36.62 -10.20
CA SER A 90 -1.43 37.06 -11.59
C SER A 90 -2.64 38.00 -11.75
N PRO A 91 -2.70 38.82 -12.82
CA PRO A 91 -3.93 39.55 -13.19
C PRO A 91 -5.15 38.65 -13.33
N ASP A 92 -4.95 37.36 -13.61
CA ASP A 92 -6.00 36.33 -13.70
C ASP A 92 -6.58 35.93 -12.32
N GLY A 93 -6.08 36.49 -11.22
CA GLY A 93 -6.47 36.13 -9.84
C GLY A 93 -5.76 34.89 -9.27
N ASN A 94 -5.03 34.14 -10.09
CA ASN A 94 -4.34 32.92 -9.67
C ASN A 94 -2.97 33.21 -9.05
N ILE A 95 -2.65 32.57 -7.91
CA ILE A 95 -1.33 32.62 -7.27
C ILE A 95 -0.35 31.76 -8.09
N ARG A 96 0.74 32.35 -8.59
CA ARG A 96 1.77 31.61 -9.36
C ARG A 96 3.08 31.44 -8.60
N LEU A 97 3.47 32.46 -7.84
CA LEU A 97 4.73 32.51 -7.11
C LEU A 97 4.48 32.86 -5.64
N VAL A 98 5.27 32.26 -4.75
CA VAL A 98 5.14 32.44 -3.30
C VAL A 98 6.51 32.71 -2.71
N LYS A 99 6.58 33.67 -1.78
CA LYS A 99 7.75 33.95 -0.96
C LYS A 99 7.65 33.20 0.36
N LEU A 100 8.68 32.42 0.66
CA LEU A 100 8.71 31.49 1.78
C LEU A 100 9.86 31.81 2.72
N LYS A 101 9.61 31.67 4.01
CA LYS A 101 10.63 31.68 5.05
C LYS A 101 11.05 30.25 5.35
N THR A 102 12.29 29.90 5.04
CA THR A 102 12.91 28.61 5.36
C THR A 102 13.97 28.83 6.45
N LYS A 103 14.41 27.75 7.11
CA LYS A 103 15.54 27.80 8.08
C LYS A 103 16.81 28.48 7.53
N ASN A 104 17.03 28.38 6.21
CA ASN A 104 18.22 28.88 5.53
C ASN A 104 18.03 30.30 4.96
N GLY A 105 16.87 30.93 5.16
CA GLY A 105 16.54 32.24 4.61
C GLY A 105 15.25 32.27 3.80
N GLU A 106 15.08 33.32 3.01
CA GLU A 106 13.89 33.53 2.19
C GLU A 106 14.07 32.96 0.78
N VAL A 107 13.05 32.26 0.28
CA VAL A 107 13.10 31.59 -1.01
C VAL A 107 11.82 31.85 -1.79
N LEU A 108 11.96 32.14 -3.09
CA LEU A 108 10.83 32.22 -4.02
C LEU A 108 10.63 30.88 -4.71
N ARG A 109 9.39 30.38 -4.69
CA ARG A 109 9.02 29.12 -5.35
C ARG A 109 7.67 29.22 -6.04
N PRO A 110 7.51 28.55 -7.20
CA PRO A 110 6.20 28.38 -7.80
C PRO A 110 5.28 27.54 -6.92
N VAL A 111 3.98 27.85 -6.93
CA VAL A 111 2.96 27.10 -6.16
C VAL A 111 3.00 25.59 -6.46
N LEU A 112 3.32 25.21 -7.70
CA LEU A 112 3.43 23.80 -8.11
C LEU A 112 4.48 23.00 -7.32
N ARG A 113 5.45 23.67 -6.71
CA ARG A 113 6.52 23.04 -5.90
C ARG A 113 6.22 23.07 -4.40
N LEU A 114 5.02 23.50 -4.02
CA LEU A 114 4.61 23.68 -2.63
C LEU A 114 3.51 22.71 -2.26
N TYR A 115 3.67 22.10 -1.09
CA TYR A 115 2.72 21.13 -0.54
C TYR A 115 2.26 21.62 0.83
N PRO A 116 1.02 22.11 0.96
CA PRO A 116 0.48 22.57 2.24
C PRO A 116 0.37 21.43 3.24
N LEU A 117 0.86 21.66 4.47
CA LEU A 117 0.77 20.68 5.56
C LEU A 117 -0.47 20.88 6.42
N GLU A 118 -0.95 22.12 6.52
CA GLU A 118 -2.10 22.44 7.34
C GLU A 118 -3.39 22.06 6.62
N VAL A 119 -4.31 21.47 7.38
CA VAL A 119 -5.67 21.22 6.92
C VAL A 119 -6.51 22.33 7.50
N THR A 120 -6.98 23.24 6.64
CA THR A 120 -7.90 24.31 7.04
C THR A 120 -9.20 23.72 7.59
N GLU A 121 -9.94 24.45 8.44
CA GLU A 121 -11.21 23.94 8.99
C GLU A 121 -12.22 23.59 7.88
N HIS A 122 -12.19 24.34 6.78
CA HIS A 122 -12.98 24.06 5.59
C HIS A 122 -12.61 22.71 4.96
N GLU A 123 -11.32 22.38 4.87
CA GLU A 123 -10.86 21.07 4.40
C GLU A 123 -11.17 19.95 5.39
N ARG A 124 -11.09 20.19 6.70
CA ARG A 124 -11.49 19.20 7.73
C ARG A 124 -12.96 18.80 7.57
N ALA A 125 -13.84 19.78 7.38
CA ALA A 125 -15.26 19.54 7.13
C ALA A 125 -15.52 18.82 5.80
N MET A 126 -14.65 19.01 4.79
CA MET A 126 -14.74 18.31 3.52
C MET A 126 -14.31 16.85 3.67
N CYS A 127 -13.17 16.57 4.30
CA CYS A 127 -12.68 15.21 4.56
C CYS A 127 -13.69 14.38 5.36
N GLN A 128 -14.33 14.96 6.38
CA GLN A 128 -15.36 14.29 7.18
C GLN A 128 -16.62 13.91 6.39
N LYS A 129 -16.94 14.63 5.31
CA LYS A 129 -18.05 14.25 4.41
C LYS A 129 -17.71 13.04 3.54
N TYR A 130 -16.43 12.78 3.30
CA TYR A 130 -15.92 11.67 2.50
C TYR A 130 -15.43 10.46 3.32
N ASP A 131 -15.37 10.59 4.65
CA ASP A 131 -15.18 9.45 5.59
C ASP A 131 -16.44 8.59 5.76
N LYS A 132 -17.54 8.90 5.06
CA LYS A 132 -18.56 7.87 4.84
C LYS A 132 -17.90 6.80 3.98
N PRO A 133 -17.78 5.55 4.44
CA PRO A 133 -17.40 4.49 3.52
C PRO A 133 -18.44 4.51 2.41
N GLU A 134 -18.06 4.96 1.22
CA GLU A 134 -18.61 4.35 0.02
C GLU A 134 -18.34 2.89 0.23
N ASN A 135 -19.40 2.12 0.51
CA ASN A 135 -19.33 0.71 0.74
C ASN A 135 -18.33 0.15 -0.27
N PHE A 136 -17.16 -0.27 0.22
CA PHE A 136 -16.39 -1.27 -0.48
C PHE A 136 -17.32 -2.49 -0.44
N THR A 137 -18.25 -2.55 -1.37
CA THR A 137 -18.80 -3.81 -1.81
C THR A 137 -17.64 -4.43 -2.59
N CYS A 138 -16.64 -4.95 -1.85
CA CYS A 138 -16.05 -6.20 -2.27
C CYS A 138 -17.26 -7.08 -2.53
N ASP A 139 -17.50 -7.41 -3.80
CA ASP A 139 -18.58 -8.27 -4.24
C ASP A 139 -18.67 -9.47 -3.27
N GLU A 140 -19.61 -9.40 -2.34
CA GLU A 140 -19.91 -10.46 -1.36
C GLU A 140 -20.48 -11.70 -2.06
N THR A 141 -20.64 -11.65 -3.39
CA THR A 141 -20.93 -12.81 -4.23
C THR A 141 -19.80 -13.84 -4.24
N SER A 142 -18.60 -13.54 -3.73
CA SER A 142 -17.51 -14.54 -3.63
C SER A 142 -17.38 -15.25 -2.26
N GLU A 143 -17.99 -14.75 -1.18
CA GLU A 143 -17.90 -15.40 0.14
C GLU A 143 -19.02 -16.42 0.38
N LEU A 144 -20.25 -16.13 -0.09
CA LEU A 144 -21.37 -17.08 0.01
C LEU A 144 -21.27 -18.25 -0.97
N GLU A 145 -20.61 -18.06 -2.12
CA GLU A 145 -20.27 -19.18 -3.03
C GLU A 145 -19.15 -20.07 -2.48
N ARG A 146 -18.20 -19.52 -1.72
CA ARG A 146 -17.17 -20.31 -1.02
C ARG A 146 -17.71 -21.08 0.18
N TYR A 147 -18.73 -20.57 0.87
CA TYR A 147 -19.36 -21.26 2.01
C TYR A 147 -20.33 -22.38 1.58
N SER A 148 -20.84 -22.34 0.35
CA SER A 148 -21.85 -23.31 -0.12
C SER A 148 -21.28 -24.58 -0.74
N ILE A 149 -19.98 -24.60 -1.08
CA ILE A 149 -19.32 -25.78 -1.65
C ILE A 149 -18.93 -26.81 -0.56
N ASP A 150 -18.82 -26.39 0.71
CA ASP A 150 -18.27 -27.22 1.78
C ASP A 150 -19.32 -28.02 2.58
N LYS A 151 -20.60 -27.99 2.17
CA LYS A 151 -21.68 -28.68 2.89
C LYS A 151 -22.16 -29.99 2.26
N THR A 152 -21.54 -30.44 1.18
CA THR A 152 -21.84 -31.72 0.54
C THR A 152 -20.62 -32.63 0.50
N GLU A 153 -19.95 -32.85 1.62
CA GLU A 153 -19.12 -34.05 1.79
C GLU A 153 -19.09 -34.45 3.26
N SER A 154 -19.87 -35.47 3.59
CA SER A 154 -19.82 -36.17 4.87
C SER A 154 -18.46 -36.85 5.03
N TYR A 155 -17.59 -36.29 5.86
CA TYR A 155 -16.27 -36.84 6.17
C TYR A 155 -16.39 -38.12 7.00
N GLU A 156 -16.33 -39.27 6.34
CA GLU A 156 -15.89 -40.50 6.99
C GLU A 156 -14.38 -40.45 7.16
N SER A 157 -13.90 -40.38 8.40
CA SER A 157 -12.46 -40.40 8.68
C SER A 157 -11.88 -41.78 8.37
N THR A 158 -11.12 -41.88 7.29
CA THR A 158 -10.34 -43.07 6.94
C THR A 158 -8.88 -42.88 7.30
N SER A 159 -8.24 -43.93 7.85
CA SER A 159 -6.77 -43.97 7.96
C SER A 159 -6.15 -44.07 6.56
N GLY A 160 -4.88 -43.70 6.37
CA GLY A 160 -4.17 -43.72 5.08
C GLY A 160 -4.14 -45.08 4.35
N ASP A 161 -4.62 -46.14 5.00
CA ASP A 161 -4.80 -47.51 4.48
C ASP A 161 -6.28 -47.88 4.21
N GLY A 162 -7.18 -46.89 4.18
CA GLY A 162 -8.58 -47.01 3.70
C GLY A 162 -9.63 -47.56 4.67
N ARG A 163 -9.32 -47.77 5.96
CA ARG A 163 -10.28 -48.28 6.95
C ARG A 163 -11.06 -47.15 7.64
N LYS A 164 -12.39 -47.29 7.74
CA LYS A 164 -13.30 -46.32 8.39
C LYS A 164 -13.19 -46.39 9.92
N LEU A 165 -12.94 -45.25 10.56
CA LEU A 165 -12.85 -45.14 12.02
C LEU A 165 -14.20 -44.72 12.61
N LYS A 166 -14.67 -45.42 13.65
CA LYS A 166 -15.91 -45.10 14.36
C LYS A 166 -15.61 -44.05 15.44
N GLN A 167 -16.27 -42.89 15.36
CA GLN A 167 -16.07 -41.79 16.30
C GLN A 167 -16.66 -42.15 17.68
N VAL A 168 -15.89 -41.89 18.75
CA VAL A 168 -16.32 -42.09 20.15
C VAL A 168 -16.72 -40.76 20.75
N GLU A 169 -17.89 -40.72 21.40
CA GLU A 169 -18.42 -39.52 22.04
C GLU A 169 -17.69 -39.23 23.37
N ARG A 170 -17.26 -37.98 23.55
CA ARG A 170 -16.67 -37.51 24.81
C ARG A 170 -17.77 -37.19 25.81
N LEU A 171 -17.70 -37.79 27.00
CA LEU A 171 -18.52 -37.41 28.15
C LEU A 171 -18.13 -36.01 28.62
N ALA A 172 -19.10 -35.10 28.65
CA ALA A 172 -18.94 -33.78 29.23
C ALA A 172 -18.98 -33.90 30.76
N LEU A 173 -17.98 -33.31 31.43
CA LEU A 173 -17.93 -33.13 32.89
C LEU A 173 -18.71 -31.88 33.30
#